data_AF-A0A950RPG4-F1
#
_entry.id   AF-A0A950RPG4-F1
#
_cell.length_a   1.000
_cell.length_b   1.000
_cell.length_c   1.000
_cell.angle_alpha   90.00
_cell.angle_beta   90.00
_cell.angle_gamma   90.00
#
_symmetry.space_group_name_H-M   'P 1'
#
loop_
_entity.id
_entity.type
_entity.pdbx_description
1 polymer ?
#
loop_
_entity_poly.entity_id
_entity_poly.type
_entity_poly.pdbx_seq_one_letter_code
_entity_poly.pdbx_strand_id
1 'polypeptide(L)'
;MRPYPASVLLLALVCGLSGCGPKATPPAKPPPIAAGTLENVTIWTKPVQRPGETGENTGSSPEKGSRVEVYENFIIVTSKDGSSILSLHGWYTDLRFKKD
;
A
#
# COMPACT_ATOMS: atom_id res chain seq x y z
N MET A 1 21.94 78.02 1.38
CA MET A 1 23.03 77.19 1.93
C MET A 1 22.86 75.76 1.40
N ARG A 2 23.85 75.25 0.64
CA ARG A 2 24.07 73.81 0.32
C ARG A 2 24.96 73.18 1.44
N PRO A 3 25.17 71.85 1.61
CA PRO A 3 24.93 70.71 0.69
C PRO A 3 24.34 69.39 1.31
N TYR A 4 24.07 68.43 0.40
CA TYR A 4 23.88 66.95 0.50
C TYR A 4 25.00 66.22 1.30
N PRO A 5 25.03 64.87 1.57
CA PRO A 5 24.43 63.73 0.81
C PRO A 5 23.94 62.49 1.65
N ALA A 6 23.03 61.65 1.12
CA ALA A 6 23.26 60.35 0.46
C ALA A 6 23.78 59.18 1.34
N SER A 7 23.24 58.00 1.02
CA SER A 7 23.81 56.65 1.28
C SER A 7 23.65 56.16 2.72
N VAL A 8 23.30 54.90 3.03
CA VAL A 8 23.58 53.59 2.40
C VAL A 8 22.40 52.67 2.81
N LEU A 9 21.63 52.10 1.87
CA LEU A 9 21.68 50.68 1.46
C LEU A 9 21.72 49.67 2.64
N LEU A 10 20.72 48.80 2.86
CA LEU A 10 20.31 47.61 2.08
C LEU A 10 20.87 46.30 2.67
N LEU A 11 19.99 45.29 2.73
CA LEU A 11 20.23 43.84 2.90
C LEU A 11 20.60 43.39 4.34
N ALA A 12 20.10 42.29 4.89
CA ALA A 12 19.64 41.05 4.30
C ALA A 12 18.61 40.40 5.25
N LEU A 13 17.44 39.97 4.75
CA LEU A 13 17.21 38.59 4.33
C LEU A 13 17.36 37.58 5.48
N VAL A 14 16.31 37.45 6.30
CA VAL A 14 16.06 36.20 7.05
C VAL A 14 14.82 35.55 6.42
N CYS A 15 15.01 35.04 5.21
CA CYS A 15 14.10 34.10 4.61
C CYS A 15 14.32 32.73 5.25
N GLY A 16 13.22 32.07 5.62
CA GLY A 16 13.13 30.62 5.46
C GLY A 16 13.42 29.78 6.70
N LEU A 17 12.58 29.89 7.73
CA LEU A 17 12.25 28.75 8.57
C LEU A 17 10.95 28.08 8.08
N SER A 18 10.82 27.90 6.76
CA SER A 18 9.92 26.89 6.21
C SER A 18 10.71 25.59 6.16
N GLY A 19 10.68 24.84 7.27
CA GLY A 19 11.30 23.53 7.38
C GLY A 19 10.69 22.56 6.37
N CYS A 20 11.26 22.53 5.16
CA CYS A 20 11.17 21.38 4.27
C CYS A 20 12.17 20.34 4.84
N GLY A 21 11.77 19.65 5.91
CA GLY A 21 12.45 18.43 6.29
C GLY A 21 12.40 17.47 5.09
N PRO A 22 13.45 16.66 4.84
CA PRO A 22 13.34 15.60 3.85
C PRO A 22 12.11 14.77 4.24
N LYS A 23 11.10 14.76 3.37
CA LYS A 23 10.00 13.80 3.48
C LYS A 23 10.67 12.45 3.60
N ALA A 24 10.64 11.87 4.81
CA ALA A 24 11.04 10.50 5.02
C ALA A 24 10.26 9.69 3.99
N THR A 25 10.97 9.27 2.94
CA THR A 25 10.34 8.52 1.86
C THR A 25 9.94 7.22 2.54
N PRO A 26 8.64 6.89 2.61
CA PRO A 26 8.22 5.62 3.19
C PRO A 26 9.05 4.52 2.52
N PRO A 27 9.56 3.54 3.28
CA PRO A 27 10.32 2.45 2.68
C PRO A 27 9.53 1.91 1.49
N ALA A 28 10.14 1.93 0.30
CA ALA A 28 9.47 1.50 -0.92
C ALA A 28 8.98 0.07 -0.70
N LYS A 29 7.67 -0.15 -0.82
CA LYS A 29 7.10 -1.49 -0.71
C LYS A 29 7.78 -2.37 -1.76
N PRO A 30 8.28 -3.56 -1.39
CA PRO A 30 8.85 -4.48 -2.38
C PRO A 30 7.81 -4.74 -3.47
N PRO A 31 8.24 -4.86 -4.75
CA PRO A 31 7.30 -5.13 -5.83
C PRO A 31 6.64 -6.50 -5.62
N PRO A 32 5.39 -6.68 -6.08
CA PRO A 32 4.74 -7.98 -6.04
C PRO A 32 5.49 -8.97 -6.95
N ILE A 33 5.52 -10.24 -6.53
CA ILE A 33 6.08 -11.36 -7.29
C ILE A 33 5.25 -11.61 -8.55
N ALA A 34 3.93 -11.46 -8.41
CA ALA A 34 2.99 -11.51 -9.52
C ALA A 34 1.82 -10.55 -9.24
N ALA A 35 1.27 -9.96 -10.30
CA ALA A 35 0.05 -9.18 -10.23
C ALA A 35 -0.84 -9.55 -11.40
N GLY A 36 -2.15 -9.34 -11.25
CA GLY A 36 -3.08 -9.63 -12.31
C GLY A 36 -4.54 -9.47 -11.94
N THR A 37 -5.40 -9.99 -12.81
CA THR A 37 -6.85 -9.97 -12.66
C THR A 37 -7.36 -11.29 -12.08
N LEU A 38 -8.01 -11.23 -10.94
CA LEU A 38 -8.52 -12.37 -10.18
C LEU A 38 -9.64 -13.10 -10.93
N GLU A 39 -9.48 -14.42 -11.07
CA GLU A 39 -10.50 -15.32 -11.60
C GLU A 39 -11.22 -16.11 -10.49
N ASN A 40 -10.46 -16.59 -9.51
CA ASN A 40 -10.99 -17.26 -8.32
C ASN A 40 -10.00 -17.17 -7.16
N VAL A 41 -10.53 -17.09 -5.94
CA VAL A 41 -9.82 -17.38 -4.68
C VAL A 41 -10.87 -17.56 -3.59
N THR A 42 -10.59 -18.42 -2.62
CA THR A 42 -11.30 -18.44 -1.34
C THR A 42 -10.38 -17.87 -0.28
N ILE A 43 -10.79 -16.80 0.37
CA ILE A 43 -10.09 -16.22 1.53
C ILE A 43 -10.76 -16.74 2.78
N TRP A 44 -10.00 -17.40 3.65
CA TRP A 44 -10.46 -17.96 4.91
C TRP A 44 -10.33 -16.91 6.02
N THR A 45 -11.43 -16.65 6.72
CA THR A 45 -11.47 -15.76 7.90
C THR A 45 -11.06 -16.53 9.16
N LYS A 46 -11.38 -17.83 9.21
CA LYS A 46 -11.04 -18.74 10.31
C LYS A 46 -10.55 -20.08 9.75
N PRO A 47 -9.32 -20.17 9.21
CA PRO A 47 -8.81 -21.43 8.69
C PRO A 47 -8.69 -22.43 9.84
N VAL A 48 -9.33 -23.61 9.71
CA VAL A 48 -9.07 -24.75 10.61
C VAL A 48 -7.72 -25.31 10.23
N GLN A 49 -6.72 -25.14 11.10
CA GLN A 49 -5.32 -25.28 10.69
C GLN A 49 -4.78 -26.69 10.89
N ARG A 50 -5.44 -27.55 11.68
CA ARG A 50 -4.85 -28.85 12.08
C ARG A 50 -5.84 -30.02 12.07
N PRO A 51 -5.38 -31.23 11.69
CA PRO A 51 -6.15 -32.45 11.91
C PRO A 51 -6.52 -32.58 13.39
N GLY A 52 -7.83 -32.66 13.67
CA GLY A 52 -8.36 -32.75 15.04
C GLY A 52 -8.87 -31.43 15.63
N GLU A 53 -8.69 -30.29 14.96
CA GLU A 53 -9.37 -29.05 15.35
C GLU A 53 -10.83 -29.07 14.86
N THR A 54 -11.77 -29.00 15.80
CA THR A 54 -13.20 -28.82 15.51
C THR A 54 -13.52 -27.32 15.45
N GLY A 55 -13.29 -26.70 14.30
CA GLY A 55 -13.68 -25.32 14.01
C GLY A 55 -14.56 -25.24 12.76
N GLU A 56 -15.41 -24.21 12.68
CA GLU A 56 -16.09 -23.88 11.43
C GLU A 56 -15.14 -23.08 10.53
N ASN A 57 -14.84 -23.63 9.36
CA ASN A 57 -14.08 -22.91 8.36
C ASN A 57 -15.00 -21.93 7.63
N THR A 58 -14.85 -20.63 7.92
CA THR A 58 -15.59 -19.58 7.21
C THR A 58 -14.67 -18.86 6.24
N GLY A 59 -15.13 -18.69 5.02
CA GLY A 59 -14.39 -17.99 3.97
C GLY A 59 -15.32 -17.26 3.02
N SER A 60 -14.75 -16.32 2.27
CA SER A 60 -15.43 -15.58 1.22
C SER A 60 -14.62 -15.60 -0.07
N SER A 61 -15.33 -15.51 -1.19
CA SER A 61 -14.71 -15.34 -2.50
C SER A 61 -14.87 -13.89 -2.93
N PRO A 62 -13.76 -13.13 -3.09
CA PRO A 62 -13.80 -11.80 -3.68
C PRO A 62 -14.39 -11.82 -5.09
N GLU A 63 -14.89 -10.67 -5.55
CA GLU A 63 -15.52 -10.54 -6.86
C GLU A 63 -14.52 -10.87 -7.98
N LYS A 64 -14.99 -11.58 -9.02
CA LYS A 64 -14.20 -11.80 -10.25
C LYS A 64 -13.85 -10.47 -10.92
N GLY A 65 -12.62 -10.37 -11.42
CA GLY A 65 -12.11 -9.14 -12.01
C GLY A 65 -11.48 -8.18 -10.99
N SER A 66 -11.42 -8.54 -9.70
CA SER A 66 -10.61 -7.82 -8.72
C SER A 66 -9.13 -7.88 -9.09
N ARG A 67 -8.34 -6.87 -8.73
CA ARG A 67 -6.89 -6.93 -8.87
C ARG A 67 -6.32 -7.81 -7.76
N VAL A 68 -5.36 -8.67 -8.10
CA VAL A 68 -4.60 -9.45 -7.12
C VAL A 68 -3.11 -9.12 -7.24
N GLU A 69 -2.47 -8.98 -6.09
CA GLU A 69 -1.02 -8.85 -5.96
C GLU A 69 -0.52 -9.96 -5.04
N VAL A 70 0.44 -10.74 -5.52
CA VAL A 70 1.05 -11.86 -4.80
C VAL A 70 2.42 -11.43 -4.30
N TYR A 71 2.64 -11.57 -3.00
CA TYR A 71 3.90 -11.36 -2.33
C TYR A 71 4.37 -12.69 -1.72
N GLU A 72 5.62 -12.72 -1.25
CA GLU A 72 6.24 -13.95 -0.72
C GLU A 72 5.40 -14.65 0.36
N ASN A 73 4.72 -13.86 1.21
CA ASN A 73 4.05 -14.38 2.41
C ASN A 73 2.56 -14.06 2.48
N PHE A 74 2.02 -13.31 1.51
CA PHE A 74 0.64 -12.87 1.52
C PHE A 74 0.18 -12.46 0.13
N ILE A 75 -1.14 -12.40 -0.03
CA ILE A 75 -1.79 -11.79 -1.19
C ILE A 75 -2.55 -10.55 -0.75
N ILE A 76 -2.69 -9.61 -1.67
CA ILE A 76 -3.64 -8.51 -1.57
C ILE A 76 -4.62 -8.64 -2.72
N VAL A 77 -5.91 -8.67 -2.38
CA VAL A 77 -6.99 -8.60 -3.36
C VAL A 77 -7.65 -7.25 -3.23
N THR A 78 -7.64 -6.45 -4.30
CA THR A 78 -8.28 -5.15 -4.38
C THR A 78 -9.50 -5.24 -5.29
N SER A 79 -10.67 -5.08 -4.68
CA SER A 79 -11.97 -5.03 -5.35
C SER A 79 -12.10 -3.78 -6.23
N LYS A 80 -13.11 -3.78 -7.12
CA LYS A 80 -13.36 -2.66 -8.06
C LYS A 80 -13.77 -1.36 -7.37
N ASP A 81 -14.31 -1.45 -6.15
CA ASP A 81 -14.63 -0.31 -5.29
C ASP A 81 -13.40 0.28 -4.57
N GLY A 82 -12.23 -0.32 -4.76
CA GLY A 82 -10.97 0.07 -4.12
C GLY A 82 -10.75 -0.55 -2.73
N SER A 83 -11.71 -1.31 -2.21
CA SER A 83 -11.51 -2.05 -0.96
C SER A 83 -10.45 -3.13 -1.16
N SER A 84 -9.59 -3.32 -0.15
CA SER A 84 -8.47 -4.27 -0.23
C SER A 84 -8.47 -5.24 0.94
N ILE A 85 -8.26 -6.52 0.64
CA ILE A 85 -8.16 -7.60 1.62
C ILE A 85 -6.74 -8.16 1.56
N LEU A 86 -6.08 -8.19 2.71
CA LEU A 86 -4.81 -8.88 2.88
C LEU A 86 -5.08 -10.28 3.42
N SER A 87 -4.54 -11.30 2.76
CA SER A 87 -4.61 -12.68 3.24
C SER A 87 -3.22 -13.30 3.30
N LEU A 88 -2.88 -13.86 4.45
CA LEU A 88 -1.59 -14.52 4.67
C LEU A 88 -1.53 -15.86 3.92
N HIS A 89 -0.32 -16.35 3.66
CA HIS A 89 -0.14 -17.73 3.21
C HIS A 89 -0.86 -18.71 4.16
N GLY A 90 -1.55 -19.69 3.57
CA GLY A 90 -2.39 -20.65 4.30
C GLY A 90 -3.78 -20.12 4.69
N TRP A 91 -4.07 -18.83 4.49
CA TRP A 91 -5.40 -18.23 4.72
C TRP A 91 -6.18 -18.02 3.42
N TYR A 92 -5.72 -18.62 2.33
CA TYR A 92 -6.45 -18.65 1.08
C TYR A 92 -6.19 -19.95 0.33
N THR A 93 -7.14 -20.34 -0.52
CA THR A 93 -7.04 -21.54 -1.37
C THR A 93 -7.60 -21.25 -2.76
N ASP A 94 -7.22 -22.10 -3.72
CA ASP A 94 -7.65 -22.04 -5.13
C ASP A 94 -7.44 -20.66 -5.79
N LEU A 95 -6.27 -20.05 -5.54
CA LEU A 95 -5.87 -18.79 -6.17
C LEU A 95 -5.64 -18.99 -7.67
N ARG A 96 -6.45 -18.33 -8.50
CA ARG A 96 -6.34 -18.29 -9.97
C ARG A 96 -6.51 -16.86 -10.46
N PHE A 97 -5.62 -16.41 -11.33
CA PHE A 97 -5.66 -15.07 -11.90
C PHE A 97 -4.95 -15.03 -13.25
N LYS A 98 -5.36 -14.08 -14.09
CA LYS A 98 -4.65 -13.76 -15.34
C LYS A 98 -3.53 -12.79 -15.00
N LYS A 99 -2.29 -13.16 -15.30
CA LYS A 99 -1.13 -12.30 -15.11
C LYS A 99 -1.18 -11.14 -16.11
N ASP A 100 -0.86 -9.94 -15.62
CA ASP A 100 -0.68 -8.74 -16.46
C ASP A 100 0.69 -8.72 -17.17
#